data_AF-A0A9W6WSK3-F1
#
_entry.id   AF-A0A9W6WSK3-F1
#
_cell.length_a   1.000
_cell.length_b   1.000
_cell.length_c   1.000
_cell.angle_alpha   90.00
_cell.angle_beta   90.00
_cell.angle_gamma   90.00
#
_symmetry.space_group_name_H-M   'P 1'
#
loop_
_entity.id
_entity.type
_entity.pdbx_description
1 polymer ?
#
loop_
_entity_poly.entity_id
_entity_poly.type
_entity_poly.pdbx_seq_one_letter_code
_entity_poly.pdbx_strand_id
1 'polypeptide(L)'
;MAELHAAPPDDGRAPDRSLLDMMDEAQHRLQHLEISCRQILSPTAAGSPQRSPQSPAPDAKLLQLQVAHLQAQLLAAVNRREDEDVAFRQAAQYATAKGSANGVLHTLFDQASNGKTAVLKAYLDTGSIPTRDGLRHWKLDLRTVRNEAGATLLHAAVGVSIARQTVKVKLVHLLVNRVGFDPNVRDVVSYESSVWLLESSC
;
A
#
# COMPACT_ATOMS: atom_id res chain seq x y z
N MET A 1 35.68 21.88 -41.48
CA MET A 1 35.59 20.50 -40.96
C MET A 1 35.26 20.61 -39.49
N ALA A 2 34.35 19.76 -39.02
CA ALA A 2 33.51 19.94 -37.83
C ALA A 2 34.27 19.91 -36.49
N GLU A 3 34.02 20.91 -35.64
CA GLU A 3 34.24 20.80 -34.19
C GLU A 3 32.96 20.25 -33.55
N LEU A 4 33.08 19.09 -32.90
CA LEU A 4 32.01 18.42 -32.19
C LEU A 4 31.68 19.16 -30.89
N HIS A 5 30.48 19.74 -30.83
CA HIS A 5 29.82 20.08 -29.57
C HIS A 5 29.38 18.79 -28.87
N ALA A 6 30.03 18.46 -27.74
CA ALA A 6 29.52 17.48 -26.80
C ALA A 6 28.67 18.19 -25.75
N ALA A 7 27.36 18.00 -25.81
CA ALA A 7 26.42 18.37 -24.77
C ALA A 7 26.62 17.46 -23.53
N PRO A 8 26.45 17.97 -22.29
CA PRO A 8 26.41 17.11 -21.12
C PRO A 8 25.10 16.29 -21.13
N PRO A 9 25.12 15.01 -20.70
CA PRO A 9 23.93 14.18 -20.63
C PRO A 9 22.99 14.71 -19.53
N ASP A 10 21.74 14.94 -19.94
CA ASP A 10 20.59 15.18 -19.07
C ASP A 10 20.17 13.83 -18.46
N ASP A 11 20.87 13.41 -17.40
CA ASP A 11 20.47 12.27 -16.59
C ASP A 11 19.37 12.73 -15.62
N GLY A 12 18.13 12.69 -16.11
CA GLY A 12 16.89 12.86 -15.36
C GLY A 12 16.59 11.73 -14.37
N ARG A 13 17.56 11.39 -13.51
CA ARG A 13 17.39 10.43 -12.41
C ARG A 13 17.61 11.19 -11.12
N ALA A 14 16.52 11.64 -10.49
CA ALA A 14 16.58 12.08 -9.10
C ALA A 14 17.18 10.92 -8.30
N PRO A 15 18.40 11.06 -7.73
CA PRO A 15 18.93 10.00 -6.91
C PRO A 15 18.06 9.93 -5.66
N ASP A 16 17.73 8.71 -5.22
CA ASP A 16 17.20 8.42 -3.89
C ASP A 16 18.18 8.97 -2.86
N ARG A 17 18.09 10.27 -2.58
CA ARG A 17 18.91 10.93 -1.56
C ARG A 17 18.50 10.34 -0.24
N SER A 18 19.42 9.62 0.39
CA SER A 18 19.19 9.02 1.69
C SER A 18 18.73 10.11 2.67
N LEU A 19 17.77 9.79 3.53
CA LEU A 19 17.32 10.69 4.58
C LEU A 19 18.48 11.20 5.43
N LEU A 20 19.52 10.36 5.61
CA LEU A 20 20.75 10.72 6.31
C LEU A 20 21.48 11.87 5.60
N ASP A 21 21.64 11.79 4.28
CA ASP A 21 22.33 12.81 3.48
C ASP A 21 21.57 14.15 3.50
N MET A 22 20.23 14.11 3.53
CA MET A 22 19.41 15.30 3.68
C MET A 22 19.50 15.92 5.07
N MET A 23 19.63 15.09 6.11
CA MET A 23 19.85 15.55 7.48
C MET A 23 21.23 16.17 7.66
N ASP A 24 22.27 15.54 7.10
CA ASP A 24 23.63 16.06 7.13
C ASP A 24 23.72 17.41 6.39
N GLU A 25 23.11 17.53 5.22
CA GLU A 25 23.02 18.78 4.47
C GLU A 25 22.27 19.86 5.25
N ALA A 26 21.14 19.52 5.88
CA ALA A 26 20.38 20.47 6.71
C ALA A 26 21.20 20.94 7.92
N GLN A 27 21.98 20.03 8.52
CA GLN A 27 22.85 20.33 9.66
C GLN A 27 24.03 21.21 9.26
N HIS A 28 24.64 20.97 8.09
CA HIS A 28 25.66 21.85 7.51
C HIS A 28 25.12 23.25 7.23
N ARG A 29 23.91 23.36 6.68
CA ARG A 29 23.25 24.66 6.43
C ARG A 29 22.98 25.43 7.72
N LEU A 30 22.53 24.75 8.77
CA LEU A 30 22.31 25.34 10.09
C LEU A 30 23.61 25.85 10.71
N GLN A 31 24.71 25.09 10.61
CA GLN A 31 26.01 25.51 11.10
C GLN A 31 26.53 26.74 10.36
N HIS A 32 26.36 26.77 9.03
CA HIS A 32 26.79 27.91 8.23
C HIS A 32 25.97 29.17 8.55
N LEU A 33 24.68 29.00 8.83
CA LEU A 33 23.81 30.08 9.30
C LEU A 33 24.25 30.56 10.71
N GLU A 34 24.58 29.66 11.62
CA GLU A 34 25.06 30.02 12.97
C GLU A 34 26.35 30.84 12.89
N ILE A 35 27.31 30.42 12.06
CA ILE A 35 28.57 31.14 11.85
C ILE A 35 28.28 32.53 11.26
N SER A 36 27.38 32.62 10.29
CA SER A 36 26.98 33.90 9.69
C SER A 36 26.30 34.83 10.70
N CYS A 37 25.39 34.32 11.53
CA CYS A 37 24.76 35.08 12.61
C CYS A 37 25.80 35.55 13.64
N ARG A 38 26.77 34.72 14.01
CA ARG A 38 27.86 35.12 14.92
C ARG A 38 28.74 36.21 14.32
N GLN A 39 29.00 36.20 13.01
CA GLN A 39 29.75 37.26 12.32
C GLN A 39 29.00 38.59 12.30
N ILE A 40 27.67 38.55 12.17
CA ILE A 40 26.82 39.75 12.21
C ILE A 40 26.69 40.29 13.64
N LEU A 41 26.65 39.40 14.64
CA LEU A 41 26.45 39.74 16.05
C LEU A 41 27.74 39.97 16.85
N SER A 42 28.91 39.75 16.27
CA SER A 42 30.21 40.04 16.89
C SER A 42 30.75 41.38 16.38
N PRO A 43 30.39 42.53 16.99
CA PRO A 43 31.14 43.75 16.76
C PRO A 43 32.52 43.55 17.35
N THR A 44 33.52 43.52 16.47
CA THR A 44 34.94 43.54 16.85
C THR A 44 35.16 44.68 17.82
N ALA A 45 35.67 44.36 19.01
CA ALA A 45 36.09 45.34 19.99
C ALA A 45 37.21 46.21 19.40
N ALA A 46 36.87 47.43 18.97
CA ALA A 46 37.78 48.57 18.91
C ALA A 46 36.98 49.86 18.65
N GLY A 47 36.89 50.74 19.66
CA GLY A 47 36.53 52.16 19.51
C GLY A 47 35.10 52.55 19.89
N SER A 48 34.94 53.14 21.08
CA SER A 48 33.79 54.00 21.45
C SER A 48 34.16 55.48 21.14
N PRO A 49 33.27 56.50 21.18
CA PRO A 49 31.84 56.47 21.55
C PRO A 49 30.92 57.34 20.65
N GLN A 50 29.69 56.91 20.31
CA GLN A 50 28.60 57.90 20.16
C GLN A 50 27.20 57.29 20.31
N ARG A 51 26.40 58.02 21.08
CA ARG A 51 25.05 57.76 21.55
C ARG A 51 24.04 57.70 20.39
N SER A 52 23.20 56.67 20.37
CA SER A 52 21.84 56.70 19.81
C SER A 52 21.02 55.54 20.42
N PRO A 53 19.88 55.80 21.10
CA PRO A 53 18.98 54.74 21.52
C PRO A 53 18.11 54.35 20.33
N GLN A 54 18.66 53.63 19.36
CA GLN A 54 17.88 53.08 18.25
C GLN A 54 17.49 51.64 18.57
N SER A 55 16.25 51.53 19.04
CA SER A 55 15.39 50.35 19.22
C SER A 55 15.88 49.01 18.63
N PRO A 56 16.06 47.97 19.45
CA PRO A 56 16.23 46.59 18.97
C PRO A 56 14.89 45.92 18.54
N ALA A 57 13.85 46.71 18.27
CA ALA A 57 12.47 46.24 18.12
C ALA A 57 12.04 45.67 16.74
N PRO A 58 12.65 46.01 15.58
CA PRO A 58 12.16 45.50 14.29
C PRO A 58 12.60 44.06 14.01
N ASP A 59 13.83 43.67 14.36
CA ASP A 59 14.36 42.32 14.14
C ASP A 59 13.67 41.26 15.01
N ALA A 60 13.41 41.60 16.28
CA ALA A 60 12.69 40.69 17.18
C ALA A 60 11.27 40.39 16.68
N LYS A 61 10.55 41.41 16.17
CA LYS A 61 9.21 41.24 15.60
C LYS A 61 9.22 40.44 14.30
N LEU A 62 10.21 40.67 13.44
CA LEU A 62 10.37 39.94 12.17
C LEU A 62 10.68 38.45 12.43
N LEU A 63 11.59 38.17 13.37
CA LEU A 63 11.89 36.81 13.81
C LEU A 63 10.65 36.13 14.40
N GLN A 64 9.86 36.84 15.21
CA GLN A 64 8.63 36.30 15.79
C GLN A 64 7.58 35.96 14.73
N LEU A 65 7.46 36.79 13.68
CA LEU A 65 6.61 36.53 12.53
C LEU A 65 7.09 35.30 11.75
N GLN A 66 8.40 35.17 11.56
CA GLN A 66 9.00 34.04 10.84
C GLN A 66 8.85 32.73 11.61
N VAL A 67 9.03 32.74 12.93
CA VAL A 67 8.76 31.59 13.80
C VAL A 67 7.29 31.20 13.72
N ALA A 68 6.37 32.16 13.80
CA ALA A 68 4.93 31.88 13.67
C ALA A 68 4.59 31.28 12.29
N HIS A 69 5.23 31.79 11.22
CA HIS A 69 5.05 31.26 9.88
C HIS A 69 5.58 29.82 9.74
N LEU A 70 6.77 29.54 10.26
CA LEU A 70 7.37 28.20 10.27
C LEU A 70 6.55 27.23 11.12
N GLN A 71 6.04 27.68 12.28
CA GLN A 71 5.14 26.87 13.11
C GLN A 71 3.84 26.54 12.36
N ALA A 72 3.23 27.51 11.68
CA ALA A 72 2.04 27.27 10.88
C ALA A 72 2.30 26.31 9.71
N GLN A 73 3.44 26.44 9.02
CA GLN A 73 3.85 25.52 7.96
C GLN A 73 4.11 24.11 8.49
N LEU A 74 4.79 23.99 9.63
CA LEU A 74 5.05 22.70 10.28
C LEU A 74 3.73 22.02 10.66
N LEU A 75 2.81 22.76 11.30
CA LEU A 75 1.51 22.23 11.70
C LEU A 75 0.70 21.79 10.47
N ALA A 76 0.69 22.58 9.40
CA ALA A 76 0.05 22.19 8.14
C ALA A 76 0.68 20.94 7.51
N ALA A 77 2.00 20.79 7.58
CA ALA A 77 2.71 19.62 7.07
C ALA A 77 2.45 18.36 7.92
N VAL A 78 2.40 18.51 9.25
CA VAL A 78 2.06 17.41 10.18
C VAL A 78 0.63 16.95 9.94
N ASN A 79 -0.35 17.86 9.89
CA ASN A 79 -1.74 17.50 9.63
C ASN A 79 -1.89 16.77 8.28
N ARG A 80 -1.21 17.24 7.23
CA ARG A 80 -1.23 16.56 5.93
C ARG A 80 -0.69 15.12 6.03
N ARG A 81 0.39 14.90 6.78
CA ARG A 81 0.92 13.55 7.00
C ARG A 81 -0.02 12.68 7.81
N GLU A 82 -0.66 13.22 8.84
CA GLU A 82 -1.64 12.48 9.63
C GLU A 82 -2.84 12.03 8.78
N ASP A 83 -3.30 12.88 7.86
CA ASP A 83 -4.34 12.54 6.89
C ASP A 83 -3.90 11.40 5.94
N GLU A 84 -2.67 11.48 5.42
CA GLU A 84 -2.06 10.42 4.60
C GLU A 84 -1.93 9.10 5.38
N ASP A 85 -1.50 9.15 6.64
CA ASP A 85 -1.37 7.97 7.51
C ASP A 85 -2.71 7.28 7.80
N VAL A 86 -3.81 8.05 7.86
CA VAL A 86 -5.16 7.47 7.94
C VAL A 86 -5.47 6.69 6.65
N ALA A 87 -5.19 7.28 5.48
CA ALA A 87 -5.43 6.62 4.20
C ALA A 87 -4.58 5.35 4.05
N PHE A 88 -3.30 5.38 4.43
CA PHE A 88 -2.42 4.21 4.40
C PHE A 88 -2.90 3.10 5.34
N ARG A 89 -3.37 3.43 6.54
CA ARG A 89 -3.91 2.43 7.47
C ARG A 89 -5.17 1.77 6.91
N GLN A 90 -6.06 2.53 6.29
CA GLN A 90 -7.23 1.97 5.62
C GLN A 90 -6.82 1.08 4.45
N ALA A 91 -5.91 1.54 3.59
CA ALA A 91 -5.38 0.74 2.49
C ALA A 91 -4.75 -0.57 2.97
N ALA A 92 -3.98 -0.54 4.06
CA ALA A 92 -3.38 -1.73 4.67
C ALA A 92 -4.44 -2.73 5.18
N GLN A 93 -5.53 -2.23 5.79
CA GLN A 93 -6.65 -3.06 6.21
C GLN A 93 -7.35 -3.72 5.02
N TYR A 94 -7.60 -2.97 3.94
CA TYR A 94 -8.20 -3.51 2.71
C TYR A 94 -7.29 -4.54 2.04
N ALA A 95 -5.98 -4.29 1.99
CA ALA A 95 -5.01 -5.25 1.44
C ALA A 95 -5.00 -6.55 2.25
N THR A 96 -5.04 -6.45 3.58
CA THR A 96 -5.10 -7.62 4.48
C THR A 96 -6.41 -8.39 4.31
N ALA A 97 -7.55 -7.68 4.22
CA ALA A 97 -8.86 -8.28 3.99
C ALA A 97 -8.92 -9.00 2.63
N LYS A 98 -8.44 -8.36 1.56
CA LYS A 98 -8.34 -8.94 0.21
C LYS A 98 -7.45 -10.19 0.21
N GLY A 99 -6.29 -10.12 0.87
CA GLY A 99 -5.40 -11.27 0.99
C GLY A 99 -6.05 -12.44 1.75
N SER A 100 -6.78 -12.14 2.83
CA SER A 100 -7.52 -13.17 3.59
C SER A 100 -8.64 -13.80 2.74
N ALA A 101 -9.43 -12.99 2.04
CA ALA A 101 -10.50 -13.44 1.16
C ALA A 101 -9.96 -14.32 0.02
N ASN A 102 -8.87 -13.90 -0.64
CA ASN A 102 -8.22 -14.70 -1.68
C ASN A 102 -7.70 -16.02 -1.13
N GLY A 103 -7.03 -16.01 0.04
CA GLY A 103 -6.56 -17.24 0.69
C GLY A 103 -7.69 -18.23 0.98
N VAL A 104 -8.84 -17.74 1.45
CA VAL A 104 -10.05 -18.56 1.65
C VAL A 104 -10.58 -19.09 0.32
N LEU A 105 -10.67 -18.24 -0.70
CA LEU A 105 -11.16 -18.62 -2.03
C LEU A 105 -10.31 -19.73 -2.67
N HIS A 106 -8.98 -19.55 -2.73
CA HIS A 106 -8.09 -20.59 -3.26
C HIS A 106 -8.22 -21.89 -2.46
N THR A 107 -8.25 -21.81 -1.13
CA THR A 107 -8.38 -22.99 -0.28
C THR A 107 -9.72 -23.71 -0.53
N LEU A 108 -10.82 -22.98 -0.73
CA LEU A 108 -12.14 -23.56 -1.04
C LEU A 108 -12.11 -24.35 -2.35
N PHE A 109 -11.55 -23.76 -3.40
CA PHE A 109 -11.40 -24.43 -4.70
C PHE A 109 -10.48 -25.65 -4.61
N ASP A 110 -9.39 -25.57 -3.85
CA ASP A 110 -8.50 -26.71 -3.61
C ASP A 110 -9.16 -27.83 -2.80
N GLN A 111 -9.96 -27.49 -1.78
CA GLN A 111 -10.68 -28.53 -1.03
C GLN A 111 -11.78 -29.17 -1.89
N ALA A 112 -12.42 -28.39 -2.77
CA ALA A 112 -13.43 -28.89 -3.71
C ALA A 112 -12.82 -29.81 -4.77
N SER A 113 -11.70 -29.42 -5.39
CA SER A 113 -10.98 -30.23 -6.39
C SER A 113 -10.40 -31.53 -5.79
N ASN A 114 -10.11 -31.52 -4.48
CA ASN A 114 -9.65 -32.71 -3.75
C ASN A 114 -10.80 -33.59 -3.20
N GLY A 115 -12.06 -33.14 -3.31
CA GLY A 115 -13.23 -33.87 -2.83
C GLY A 115 -13.41 -33.86 -1.30
N LYS A 116 -12.82 -32.91 -0.57
CA LYS A 116 -12.87 -32.88 0.90
C LYS A 116 -14.18 -32.28 1.41
N THR A 117 -15.27 -33.05 1.30
CA THR A 117 -16.63 -32.65 1.66
C THR A 117 -16.80 -32.21 3.12
N ALA A 118 -16.08 -32.84 4.06
CA ALA A 118 -16.16 -32.51 5.47
C ALA A 118 -15.69 -31.09 5.77
N VAL A 119 -14.62 -30.64 5.10
CA VAL A 119 -14.06 -29.29 5.28
C VAL A 119 -15.00 -28.25 4.69
N LEU A 120 -15.56 -28.51 3.50
CA LEU A 120 -16.55 -27.63 2.88
C LEU A 120 -17.85 -27.57 3.69
N LYS A 121 -18.28 -28.69 4.28
CA LYS A 121 -19.43 -28.71 5.19
C LYS A 121 -19.17 -27.83 6.41
N ALA A 122 -18.01 -27.98 7.06
CA ALA A 122 -17.62 -27.17 8.20
C ALA A 122 -17.58 -25.68 7.84
N TYR A 123 -17.00 -25.32 6.69
CA TYR A 123 -17.00 -23.95 6.20
C TYR A 123 -18.41 -23.38 6.01
N LEU A 124 -19.36 -24.16 5.48
CA LEU A 124 -20.75 -23.73 5.35
C LEU A 124 -21.44 -23.50 6.70
N ASP A 125 -21.01 -24.21 7.74
CA ASP A 125 -21.54 -24.11 9.09
C ASP A 125 -20.94 -22.95 9.88
N THR A 126 -19.62 -22.73 9.77
CA THR A 126 -18.86 -21.79 10.62
C THR A 126 -18.31 -20.58 9.88
N GLY A 127 -18.27 -20.60 8.55
CA GLY A 127 -17.56 -19.62 7.72
C GLY A 127 -16.04 -19.66 7.86
N SER A 128 -15.48 -20.69 8.51
CA SER A 128 -14.04 -20.84 8.74
C SER A 128 -13.47 -22.02 7.95
N ILE A 129 -12.24 -21.86 7.45
CA ILE A 129 -11.54 -22.89 6.67
C ILE A 129 -10.07 -22.97 7.10
N PRO A 130 -9.52 -24.19 7.29
CA PRO A 130 -8.09 -24.35 7.53
C PRO A 130 -7.30 -24.08 6.24
N THR A 131 -6.54 -23.00 6.23
CA THR A 131 -5.60 -22.65 5.15
C THR A 131 -4.17 -23.00 5.57
N ARG A 132 -3.21 -22.93 4.62
CA ARG A 132 -1.78 -23.19 4.90
C ARG A 132 -1.22 -22.33 6.03
N ASP A 133 -1.67 -21.08 6.13
CA ASP A 133 -1.18 -20.10 7.11
C ASP A 133 -2.01 -20.11 8.41
N GLY A 134 -2.97 -21.04 8.55
CA GLY A 134 -3.83 -21.17 9.72
C GLY A 134 -5.32 -21.13 9.40
N LEU A 135 -6.15 -21.10 10.45
CA LEU A 135 -7.60 -21.00 10.32
C LEU A 135 -7.99 -19.58 9.88
N ARG A 136 -8.62 -19.45 8.71
CA ARG A 136 -9.16 -18.17 8.24
C ARG A 136 -10.67 -18.18 8.32
N HIS A 137 -11.23 -17.01 8.63
CA HIS A 137 -12.68 -16.78 8.62
C HIS A 137 -13.00 -15.71 7.59
N TRP A 138 -13.79 -16.08 6.60
CA TRP A 138 -14.33 -15.13 5.63
C TRP A 138 -15.60 -15.71 5.05
N LYS A 139 -16.72 -14.99 5.20
CA LYS A 139 -18.00 -15.44 4.67
C LYS A 139 -18.13 -15.01 3.21
N LEU A 140 -18.04 -15.97 2.30
CA LEU A 140 -18.32 -15.76 0.88
C LEU A 140 -19.67 -16.36 0.52
N ASP A 141 -20.38 -15.71 -0.41
CA ASP A 141 -21.47 -16.37 -1.12
C ASP A 141 -20.87 -17.26 -2.21
N LEU A 142 -20.86 -18.58 -1.96
CA LEU A 142 -20.25 -19.53 -2.88
C LEU A 142 -20.89 -19.51 -4.28
N ARG A 143 -22.14 -19.08 -4.42
CA ARG A 143 -22.86 -19.08 -5.71
C ARG A 143 -22.29 -18.07 -6.70
N THR A 144 -21.76 -16.96 -6.20
CA THR A 144 -21.25 -15.86 -7.01
C THR A 144 -19.74 -15.95 -7.24
N VAL A 145 -19.07 -16.80 -6.46
CA VAL A 145 -17.62 -16.98 -6.49
C VAL A 145 -17.17 -17.84 -7.67
N ARG A 146 -16.10 -17.40 -8.33
CA ARG A 146 -15.42 -18.09 -9.43
C ARG A 146 -13.92 -18.15 -9.18
N ASN A 147 -13.25 -19.14 -9.77
CA ASN A 147 -11.80 -19.22 -9.77
C ASN A 147 -11.19 -18.36 -10.89
N GLU A 148 -9.86 -18.35 -10.99
CA GLU A 148 -9.11 -17.62 -12.02
C GLU A 148 -9.46 -18.06 -13.46
N ALA A 149 -9.86 -19.33 -13.64
CA ALA A 149 -10.34 -19.85 -14.91
C ALA A 149 -11.82 -19.51 -15.18
N GLY A 150 -12.46 -18.74 -14.29
CA GLY A 150 -13.88 -18.39 -14.34
C GLY A 150 -14.84 -19.54 -14.05
N ALA A 151 -14.33 -20.64 -13.51
CA ALA A 151 -15.08 -21.81 -13.15
C ALA A 151 -15.78 -21.67 -11.79
N THR A 152 -17.00 -22.17 -11.69
CA THR A 152 -17.73 -22.22 -10.42
C THR A 152 -17.20 -23.34 -9.51
N LEU A 153 -17.52 -23.26 -8.21
CA LEU A 153 -17.14 -24.30 -7.25
C LEU A 153 -17.74 -25.68 -7.63
N LEU A 154 -18.92 -25.69 -8.27
CA LEU A 154 -19.54 -26.91 -8.77
C LEU A 154 -18.73 -27.53 -9.90
N HIS A 155 -18.26 -26.74 -10.86
CA HIS A 155 -17.40 -27.24 -11.95
C HIS A 155 -16.05 -27.74 -11.44
N ALA A 156 -15.44 -27.04 -10.49
CA ALA A 156 -14.22 -27.50 -9.83
C ALA A 156 -14.41 -28.83 -9.08
N ALA A 157 -15.57 -29.00 -8.43
CA ALA A 157 -15.95 -30.26 -7.77
C ALA A 157 -16.23 -31.40 -8.77
N VAL A 158 -16.69 -31.11 -9.98
CA VAL A 158 -16.91 -32.11 -11.03
C VAL A 158 -15.59 -32.51 -11.71
N GLY A 159 -14.61 -31.62 -11.79
CA GLY A 159 -13.27 -31.89 -12.32
C GLY A 159 -12.42 -32.88 -11.50
N VAL A 160 -12.89 -33.31 -10.32
CA VAL A 160 -12.21 -34.28 -9.45
C VAL A 160 -11.92 -35.58 -10.22
N SER A 161 -10.71 -36.12 -10.03
CA SER A 161 -10.21 -37.36 -10.63
C SER A 161 -11.23 -38.51 -10.64
N ILE A 162 -11.29 -39.23 -11.76
CA ILE A 162 -12.16 -40.40 -12.00
C ILE A 162 -11.97 -41.49 -10.94
N ALA A 163 -10.82 -41.52 -10.24
CA ALA A 163 -10.57 -42.44 -9.14
C ALA A 163 -11.45 -42.22 -7.90
N ARG A 164 -12.15 -41.08 -7.77
CA ARG A 164 -12.92 -40.69 -6.58
C ARG A 164 -14.40 -40.37 -6.88
N GLN A 165 -15.04 -41.15 -7.75
CA GLN A 165 -16.43 -40.92 -8.16
C GLN A 165 -17.44 -40.81 -7.01
N THR A 166 -17.35 -41.68 -5.99
CA THR A 166 -18.28 -41.68 -4.84
C THR A 166 -18.18 -40.41 -4.00
N VAL A 167 -16.96 -39.87 -3.84
CA VAL A 167 -16.71 -38.63 -3.11
C VAL A 167 -17.20 -37.42 -3.90
N LYS A 168 -16.99 -37.43 -5.22
CA LYS A 168 -17.50 -36.41 -6.14
C LYS A 168 -19.03 -36.30 -6.11
N VAL A 169 -19.75 -37.42 -6.11
CA VAL A 169 -21.22 -37.42 -6.01
C VAL A 169 -21.70 -36.81 -4.70
N LYS A 170 -21.06 -37.17 -3.56
CA LYS A 170 -21.37 -36.56 -2.25
C LYS A 170 -21.13 -35.05 -2.25
N LEU A 171 -20.04 -34.61 -2.88
CA LEU A 171 -19.70 -33.19 -2.97
C LEU A 171 -20.70 -32.41 -3.83
N VAL A 172 -21.05 -32.94 -5.00
CA VAL A 172 -22.07 -32.35 -5.88
C VAL A 172 -23.42 -32.28 -5.18
N HIS A 173 -23.86 -33.34 -4.49
CA HIS A 173 -25.10 -33.30 -3.70
C HIS A 173 -25.05 -32.24 -2.60
N LEU A 174 -23.92 -32.07 -1.92
CA LEU A 174 -23.77 -31.01 -0.92
C LEU A 174 -23.90 -29.62 -1.55
N LEU A 175 -23.24 -29.38 -2.68
CA LEU A 175 -23.28 -28.08 -3.36
C LEU A 175 -24.68 -27.78 -3.95
N VAL A 176 -25.34 -28.76 -4.54
CA VAL A 176 -26.69 -28.59 -5.11
C VAL A 176 -27.74 -28.47 -3.99
N ASN A 177 -27.77 -29.41 -3.03
CA ASN A 177 -28.86 -29.47 -2.05
C ASN A 177 -28.70 -28.45 -0.90
N ARG A 178 -27.46 -28.20 -0.47
CA ARG A 178 -27.20 -27.32 0.69
C ARG A 178 -26.90 -25.90 0.27
N VAL A 179 -26.06 -25.73 -0.75
CA VAL A 179 -25.70 -24.40 -1.25
C VAL A 179 -26.71 -23.90 -2.28
N GLY A 180 -27.46 -24.78 -2.96
CA GLY A 180 -28.43 -24.37 -3.97
C GLY A 180 -27.79 -23.91 -5.28
N PHE A 181 -26.67 -24.52 -5.67
CA PHE A 181 -26.07 -24.26 -6.98
C PHE A 181 -27.01 -24.67 -8.11
N ASP A 182 -27.16 -23.80 -9.11
CA ASP A 182 -27.82 -24.15 -10.37
C ASP A 182 -26.85 -25.01 -11.22
N PRO A 183 -27.21 -26.26 -11.55
CA PRO A 183 -26.38 -27.11 -12.40
C PRO A 183 -26.24 -26.59 -13.84
N ASN A 184 -27.09 -25.65 -14.28
CA ASN A 184 -27.02 -25.05 -15.60
C ASN A 184 -26.14 -23.80 -15.65
N VAL A 185 -25.55 -23.40 -14.52
CA VAL A 185 -24.63 -22.26 -14.48
C VAL A 185 -23.49 -22.51 -15.45
N ARG A 186 -23.12 -21.51 -16.24
CA ARG A 186 -21.99 -21.60 -17.16
C ARG A 186 -20.75 -20.97 -16.54
N ASP A 187 -19.61 -21.57 -16.81
CA ASP A 187 -18.32 -20.95 -16.55
C ASP A 187 -18.18 -19.74 -17.47
N VAL A 188 -17.65 -18.66 -16.92
CA VAL A 188 -17.34 -17.48 -17.72
C VAL A 188 -15.91 -17.63 -18.18
N VAL A 189 -15.72 -17.79 -19.48
CA VAL A 189 -14.37 -17.85 -20.05
C VAL A 189 -13.73 -16.47 -19.88
N SER A 190 -12.88 -16.32 -18.86
CA SER A 190 -12.03 -15.13 -18.77
C SER A 190 -10.93 -15.28 -19.81
N TYR A 191 -11.00 -14.48 -20.87
CA TYR A 191 -9.91 -14.29 -21.84
C TYR A 191 -8.79 -13.39 -21.26
N GLU A 192 -8.58 -13.38 -19.95
CA GLU A 192 -7.55 -12.57 -19.30
C GLU A 192 -6.31 -13.40 -19.02
N SER A 193 -5.63 -13.79 -20.10
CA SER A 193 -4.22 -14.21 -20.01
C SER A 193 -3.27 -13.20 -20.65
N SER A 194 -3.71 -11.94 -20.88
CA SER A 194 -2.86 -10.92 -21.51
C SER A 194 -3.06 -9.46 -21.07
N VAL A 195 -3.93 -9.14 -20.09
CA VAL A 195 -4.24 -7.72 -19.78
C VAL A 195 -3.46 -7.17 -18.56
N TRP A 196 -2.77 -8.00 -17.78
CA TRP A 196 -1.97 -7.53 -16.64
C TRP A 196 -0.59 -6.93 -16.99
N LEU A 197 -0.23 -6.81 -18.28
CA LEU A 197 1.05 -6.20 -18.70
C LEU A 197 0.93 -4.81 -19.33
N LEU A 198 -0.26 -4.20 -19.40
CA LEU A 198 -0.39 -2.86 -20.01
C LEU A 198 -1.03 -1.75 -19.16
N GLU A 199 -1.42 -2.01 -17.91
CA GLU A 199 -1.91 -0.94 -17.00
C GLU A 199 -0.94 -0.64 -15.85
N SER A 200 0.37 -0.68 -16.14
CA SER A 200 1.42 -0.12 -15.26
C SER A 200 2.20 1.03 -15.92
N SER A 201 1.69 1.59 -17.01
CA SER A 201 2.21 2.81 -17.63
C SER A 201 1.08 3.77 -17.94
N CYS A 202 0.66 4.55 -16.94
CA CYS A 202 0.22 5.94 -17.06
C CYS A 202 0.16 6.55 -15.66
#